data_AF-A0A2P7YW01-F1
#
_entry.id   AF-A0A2P7YW01-F1
#
_cell.length_a   1.000
_cell.length_b   1.000
_cell.length_c   1.000
_cell.angle_alpha   90.00
_cell.angle_beta   90.00
_cell.angle_gamma   90.00
#
_symmetry.space_group_name_H-M   'P 1'
#
loop_
_entity.id
_entity.type
_entity.pdbx_description
1 polymer ?
#
loop_
_entity_poly.entity_id
_entity_poly.type
_entity_poly.pdbx_seq_one_letter_code
_entity_poly.pdbx_strand_id
1 'polypeptide(L)'
;MPKRKRNEQKSAEHRKASPAAEDPDLDSEDEDGTGNVTIRSSLNGEKVVAQYKKAKTTHAHTITFESKGSFSMTPMTLTEGLFKGQQAILLLPETKPDKGPSLLDLPPEVRNLIYTELFAGSDDHVHVSKNRRNSKVRSYMRVPIPVKIGSGHTSIVEPFTRIAIFRANRQVHAETTALFYGTKIFSAPTTSSMVNFLHEMGPATALIRNLEVTEPKRTSIGQFCKLVKGLPNLQSLSLNSRDWVLRQHSEYSVWGYHSWTMTVKELHAHFMPFLHNVQKSQQDIQKVSRVIKFINVSNNCPCQGYDTENKRSKCRKSKEEMDGMTESFRLLIVQSLEEAEDALKEAAERESEKTKMVVEDLDDFSYLDPAPAPERRDTGRPKRRAVAEKR
;
A
#
# COMPACT_ATOMS: atom_id res chain seq x y z
N MET A 1 -19.34 34.78 49.77
CA MET A 1 -18.10 35.43 50.27
C MET A 1 -17.14 34.31 50.65
N PRO A 2 -15.84 34.30 50.27
CA PRO A 2 -15.02 35.44 49.87
C PRO A 2 -14.46 35.37 48.43
N LYS A 3 -14.10 36.58 47.97
CA LYS A 3 -13.50 36.92 46.67
C LYS A 3 -12.02 36.52 46.66
N ARG A 4 -11.48 36.07 45.52
CA ARG A 4 -10.03 36.15 45.26
C ARG A 4 -9.72 36.78 43.91
N LYS A 5 -8.81 37.74 44.00
CA LYS A 5 -8.51 38.84 43.09
C LYS A 5 -7.82 38.36 41.83
N ARG A 6 -8.19 38.97 40.71
CA ARG A 6 -7.46 38.94 39.43
C ARG A 6 -6.50 40.12 39.45
N ASN A 7 -5.20 39.86 39.42
CA ASN A 7 -4.20 40.89 39.19
C ASN A 7 -3.70 40.77 37.75
N GLU A 8 -4.04 41.76 36.95
CA GLU A 8 -3.29 42.16 35.77
C GLU A 8 -2.08 42.97 36.24
N GLN A 9 -0.90 42.69 35.68
CA GLN A 9 0.11 43.73 35.53
C GLN A 9 0.89 43.50 34.24
N LYS A 10 0.72 44.49 33.36
CA LYS A 10 1.47 44.77 32.13
C LYS A 10 2.93 45.09 32.46
N SER A 11 3.83 44.80 31.51
CA SER A 11 4.80 45.74 30.88
C SER A 11 5.80 44.91 30.06
N ALA A 12 5.78 45.05 28.74
CA ALA A 12 6.65 45.96 27.95
C ALA A 12 7.98 45.24 27.65
N GLU A 13 8.30 44.83 26.43
CA GLU A 13 8.62 45.60 25.21
C GLU A 13 10.04 45.16 24.83
N HIS A 14 10.22 44.54 23.67
CA HIS A 14 11.40 44.72 22.81
C HIS A 14 11.12 44.06 21.46
N ARG A 15 10.52 44.84 20.56
CA ARG A 15 10.56 44.59 19.11
C ARG A 15 11.79 45.33 18.58
N LYS A 16 12.79 44.59 18.10
CA LYS A 16 13.87 45.16 17.28
C LYS A 16 13.40 45.23 15.83
N ALA A 17 13.40 46.45 15.32
CA ALA A 17 13.13 46.81 13.94
C ALA A 17 14.34 46.51 13.05
N SER A 18 14.05 46.17 11.79
CA SER A 18 14.98 46.20 10.65
C SER A 18 15.27 47.64 10.21
N PRO A 19 16.46 47.91 9.64
CA PRO A 19 16.64 48.95 8.61
C PRO A 19 16.70 48.27 7.22
N ALA A 20 15.97 48.73 6.20
CA ALA A 20 16.29 49.86 5.29
C ALA A 20 17.65 49.61 4.59
N ALA A 21 17.72 49.14 3.34
CA ALA A 21 17.32 49.79 2.07
C ALA A 21 18.10 51.10 1.84
N GLU A 22 19.29 50.96 1.26
CA GLU A 22 20.07 52.03 0.64
C GLU A 22 20.50 51.54 -0.75
N ASP A 23 19.92 52.15 -1.79
CA ASP A 23 20.58 52.34 -3.09
C ASP A 23 21.57 53.51 -2.93
N PRO A 24 22.69 53.51 -3.67
CA PRO A 24 22.81 54.58 -4.67
C PRO A 24 23.50 54.18 -5.99
N ASP A 25 22.94 54.78 -7.03
CA ASP A 25 23.58 55.50 -8.13
C ASP A 25 24.31 54.80 -9.28
N LEU A 26 23.70 55.05 -10.44
CA LEU A 26 24.22 55.17 -11.79
C LEU A 26 25.48 56.05 -11.88
N ASP A 27 26.51 55.58 -12.59
CA ASP A 27 27.01 56.20 -13.83
C ASP A 27 28.35 55.56 -14.24
N SER A 28 28.38 54.94 -15.42
CA SER A 28 29.43 55.09 -16.44
C SER A 28 29.15 54.13 -17.59
N GLU A 29 28.83 54.73 -18.74
CA GLU A 29 28.98 54.12 -20.05
C GLU A 29 30.47 53.93 -20.33
N ASP A 30 30.85 52.74 -20.80
CA ASP A 30 31.92 52.57 -21.78
C ASP A 30 31.57 51.33 -22.61
N GLU A 31 31.31 51.57 -23.89
CA GLU A 31 31.21 50.55 -24.92
C GLU A 31 32.58 49.88 -25.10
N ASP A 32 32.64 48.56 -25.05
CA ASP A 32 33.42 47.83 -26.04
C ASP A 32 32.94 46.38 -26.20
N GLY A 33 32.81 45.97 -27.46
CA GLY A 33 32.17 44.74 -27.87
C GLY A 33 32.91 43.48 -27.43
N THR A 34 32.15 42.51 -26.92
CA THR A 34 32.08 41.13 -27.44
C THR A 34 31.16 40.33 -26.52
N GLY A 35 30.02 39.89 -27.08
CA GLY A 35 29.02 39.13 -26.35
C GLY A 35 29.59 37.84 -25.76
N ASN A 36 29.74 37.81 -24.44
CA ASN A 36 30.06 36.60 -23.68
C ASN A 36 28.88 36.25 -22.78
N VAL A 37 28.09 35.28 -23.24
CA VAL A 37 26.96 34.70 -22.51
C VAL A 37 27.49 33.96 -21.28
N THR A 38 27.02 34.36 -20.10
CA THR A 38 27.50 33.91 -18.80
C THR A 38 26.76 32.65 -18.33
N ILE A 39 27.48 31.59 -17.97
CA ILE A 39 26.92 30.40 -17.28
C ILE A 39 27.38 30.41 -15.81
N ARG A 40 26.46 30.06 -14.90
CA ARG A 40 26.51 30.31 -13.44
C ARG A 40 27.12 29.15 -12.64
N SER A 41 27.89 29.44 -11.58
CA SER A 41 28.26 28.51 -10.50
C SER A 41 28.27 29.25 -9.16
N SER A 42 27.66 28.69 -8.11
CA SER A 42 27.47 29.31 -6.79
C SER A 42 28.01 28.42 -5.67
N LEU A 43 29.07 28.85 -4.99
CA LEU A 43 29.51 28.23 -3.72
C LEU A 43 29.75 29.21 -2.57
N ASN A 44 29.77 30.54 -2.82
CA ASN A 44 29.84 31.58 -1.77
C ASN A 44 28.80 32.70 -1.94
N GLY A 45 27.72 32.47 -2.69
CA GLY A 45 26.75 33.54 -3.03
C GLY A 45 27.27 34.57 -4.03
N GLU A 46 28.59 34.76 -4.12
CA GLU A 46 29.24 35.52 -5.17
C GLU A 46 29.56 34.65 -6.39
N LYS A 47 29.28 35.20 -7.57
CA LYS A 47 29.50 34.57 -8.87
C LYS A 47 30.99 34.67 -9.22
N VAL A 48 31.68 33.54 -9.34
CA VAL A 48 33.06 33.52 -9.86
C VAL A 48 33.05 32.86 -11.24
N VAL A 49 33.50 33.59 -12.26
CA VAL A 49 33.50 33.15 -13.67
C VAL A 49 34.87 32.54 -14.03
N ALA A 50 34.86 31.51 -14.88
CA ALA A 50 36.09 30.89 -15.40
C ALA A 50 36.91 31.90 -16.22
N GLN A 51 38.21 32.01 -15.94
CA GLN A 51 39.08 32.94 -16.66
C GLN A 51 39.50 32.34 -18.00
N TYR A 52 39.36 33.11 -19.07
CA TYR A 52 39.82 32.71 -20.40
C TYR A 52 41.35 32.84 -20.47
N LYS A 53 42.05 31.71 -20.61
CA LYS A 53 43.51 31.69 -20.75
C LYS A 53 43.86 31.79 -22.24
N LYS A 54 44.12 33.02 -22.71
CA LYS A 54 44.50 33.32 -24.11
C LYS A 54 45.60 32.41 -24.66
N ALA A 55 46.60 32.08 -23.84
CA ALA A 55 47.74 31.25 -24.24
C ALA A 55 47.39 29.78 -24.57
N LYS A 56 46.26 29.26 -24.08
CA LYS A 56 45.82 27.86 -24.30
C LYS A 56 44.44 27.77 -24.94
N THR A 57 43.89 28.89 -25.41
CA THR A 57 42.52 28.99 -25.99
C THR A 57 41.46 28.21 -25.20
N THR A 58 41.55 28.25 -23.87
CA THR A 58 40.73 27.42 -22.98
C THR A 58 40.24 28.25 -21.80
N HIS A 59 38.99 28.01 -21.40
CA HIS A 59 38.46 28.53 -20.14
C HIS A 59 38.93 27.62 -19.01
N ALA A 60 39.60 28.20 -18.02
CA ALA A 60 40.07 27.46 -16.86
C ALA A 60 39.50 28.07 -15.59
N HIS A 61 38.92 27.22 -14.76
CA HIS A 61 38.53 27.54 -13.40
C HIS A 61 39.16 26.51 -12.47
N THR A 62 39.96 26.97 -11.52
CA THR A 62 40.66 26.10 -10.58
C THR A 62 39.86 26.10 -9.28
N ILE A 63 39.37 24.92 -8.88
CA ILE A 63 38.75 24.71 -7.58
C ILE A 63 39.74 23.92 -6.74
N THR A 64 40.17 24.49 -5.62
CA THR A 64 41.09 23.85 -4.68
C THR A 64 40.30 23.25 -3.52
N PHE A 65 40.49 21.95 -3.27
CA PHE A 65 39.89 21.24 -2.15
C PHE A 65 40.99 20.82 -1.18
N GLU A 66 40.84 21.20 0.09
CA GLU A 66 41.70 20.74 1.17
C GLU A 66 40.89 19.80 2.07
N SER A 67 41.41 18.59 2.29
CA SER A 67 40.79 17.59 3.16
C SER A 67 41.84 16.96 4.06
N LYS A 68 41.45 16.61 5.29
CA LYS A 68 42.29 15.84 6.22
C LYS A 68 42.35 14.34 5.86
N GLY A 69 41.43 13.85 5.03
CA GLY A 69 41.36 12.46 4.58
C GLY A 69 41.60 12.34 3.07
N SER A 70 42.09 11.18 2.64
CA SER A 70 42.20 10.82 1.22
C SER A 70 40.83 10.84 0.55
N PHE A 71 40.78 11.30 -0.69
CA PHE A 71 39.56 11.30 -1.50
C PHE A 71 39.90 11.09 -2.97
N SER A 72 39.01 10.41 -3.69
CA SER A 72 39.09 10.26 -5.13
C SER A 72 38.12 11.23 -5.81
N MET A 73 38.53 11.69 -6.99
CA MET A 73 37.74 12.58 -7.84
C MET A 73 37.35 11.82 -9.10
N THR A 74 36.06 11.64 -9.32
CA THR A 74 35.55 11.00 -10.55
C THR A 74 34.65 11.98 -11.30
N PRO A 75 35.00 12.37 -12.54
CA PRO A 75 34.10 13.13 -13.38
C PRO A 75 32.93 12.23 -13.81
N MET A 76 31.71 12.73 -13.72
CA MET A 76 30.51 12.00 -14.14
C MET A 76 29.49 12.92 -14.78
N THR A 77 28.59 12.36 -15.57
CA THR A 77 27.42 13.07 -16.09
C THR A 77 26.18 12.58 -15.38
N LEU A 78 25.36 13.50 -14.86
CA LEU A 78 24.13 13.15 -14.17
C LEU A 78 23.10 12.62 -15.18
N THR A 79 22.65 11.38 -15.02
CA THR A 79 21.74 10.72 -15.97
C THR A 79 20.26 10.92 -15.64
N GLU A 80 19.93 11.31 -14.41
CA GLU A 80 18.57 11.45 -13.89
C GLU A 80 18.43 12.70 -13.00
N GLY A 81 17.19 13.15 -12.78
CA GLY A 81 16.85 14.27 -11.89
C GLY A 81 16.89 15.66 -12.55
N LEU A 82 16.75 16.71 -11.72
CA LEU A 82 16.68 18.11 -12.17
C LEU A 82 17.95 18.60 -12.88
N PHE A 83 19.08 17.94 -12.64
CA PHE A 83 20.38 18.27 -13.23
C PHE A 83 20.82 17.27 -14.30
N LYS A 84 19.87 16.51 -14.87
CA LYS A 84 20.15 15.55 -15.94
C LYS A 84 20.90 16.22 -17.12
N GLY A 85 21.96 15.57 -17.59
CA GLY A 85 22.84 16.04 -18.66
C GLY A 85 23.96 16.98 -18.21
N GLN A 86 23.98 17.39 -16.95
CA GLN A 86 25.07 18.22 -16.42
C GLN A 86 26.27 17.38 -16.02
N GLN A 87 27.46 17.94 -16.22
CA GLN A 87 28.71 17.38 -15.72
C GLN A 87 28.88 17.70 -14.24
N ALA A 88 29.22 16.68 -13.46
CA ALA A 88 29.48 16.77 -12.04
C ALA A 88 30.84 16.14 -11.73
N ILE A 89 31.50 16.65 -10.68
CA ILE A 89 32.70 16.03 -10.12
C ILE A 89 32.27 15.38 -8.80
N LEU A 90 32.36 14.06 -8.75
CA LEU A 90 32.08 13.30 -7.53
C LEU A 90 33.34 13.23 -6.68
N LEU A 91 33.26 13.78 -5.48
CA LEU A 91 34.28 13.66 -4.44
C LEU A 91 33.89 12.48 -3.55
N LEU A 92 34.61 11.36 -3.67
CA LEU A 92 34.42 10.19 -2.81
C LEU A 92 35.51 10.18 -1.75
N PRO A 93 35.18 10.21 -0.45
CA PRO A 93 36.19 9.97 0.57
C PRO A 93 36.74 8.56 0.34
N GLU A 94 38.06 8.46 0.16
CA GLU A 94 38.75 7.19 0.28
C GLU A 94 38.83 6.93 1.77
N THR A 95 37.75 6.35 2.31
CA THR A 95 37.83 5.71 3.61
C THR A 95 39.03 4.78 3.54
N LYS A 96 40.01 4.95 4.45
CA LYS A 96 40.97 3.87 4.73
C LYS A 96 40.14 2.59 4.78
N PRO A 97 40.55 1.49 4.13
CA PRO A 97 39.76 0.27 4.17
C PRO A 97 39.59 -0.12 5.63
N ASP A 98 38.48 0.28 6.23
CA ASP A 98 38.01 -0.26 7.48
C ASP A 98 37.86 -1.73 7.12
N LYS A 99 38.67 -2.59 7.76
CA LYS A 99 38.82 -4.01 7.42
C LYS A 99 37.52 -4.82 7.63
N GLY A 100 36.40 -4.16 7.87
CA GLY A 100 35.09 -4.77 8.03
C GLY A 100 34.37 -4.83 6.69
N PRO A 101 33.66 -5.93 6.38
CA PRO A 101 32.75 -5.98 5.25
C PRO A 101 31.65 -4.91 5.42
N SER A 102 31.38 -4.13 4.38
CA SER A 102 30.20 -3.28 4.33
C SER A 102 28.95 -4.14 4.34
N LEU A 103 27.82 -3.60 4.83
CA LEU A 103 26.52 -4.28 4.75
C LEU A 103 26.20 -4.70 3.31
N LEU A 104 26.61 -3.91 2.32
CA LEU A 104 26.37 -4.19 0.91
C LEU A 104 27.30 -5.26 0.32
N ASP A 105 28.45 -5.50 0.96
CA ASP A 105 29.39 -6.54 0.55
C ASP A 105 28.91 -7.94 0.97
N LEU A 106 27.95 -8.00 1.90
CA LEU A 106 27.32 -9.24 2.33
C LEU A 106 26.38 -9.77 1.22
N PRO A 107 26.29 -11.11 1.04
CA PRO A 107 25.30 -11.71 0.14
C PRO A 107 23.86 -11.28 0.48
N PRO A 108 22.95 -11.19 -0.50
CA PRO A 108 21.55 -10.81 -0.29
C PRO A 108 20.84 -11.63 0.79
N GLU A 109 21.19 -12.91 0.92
CA GLU A 109 20.63 -13.83 1.92
C GLU A 109 20.97 -13.36 3.34
N VAL A 110 22.23 -12.98 3.56
CA VAL A 110 22.71 -12.48 4.86
C VAL A 110 22.10 -11.12 5.17
N ARG A 111 22.02 -10.23 4.16
CA ARG A 111 21.33 -8.94 4.31
C ARG A 111 19.86 -9.12 4.70
N ASN A 112 19.16 -10.05 4.05
CA ASN A 112 17.77 -10.36 4.36
C ASN A 112 17.59 -10.92 5.78
N LEU A 113 18.52 -11.73 6.28
CA LEU A 113 18.51 -12.17 7.69
C LEU A 113 18.68 -10.98 8.64
N ILE A 114 19.60 -10.06 8.35
CA ILE A 114 19.79 -8.83 9.13
C ILE A 114 18.53 -7.97 9.11
N TYR A 115 17.88 -7.79 7.97
CA TYR A 115 16.64 -7.04 7.86
C TYR A 115 15.48 -7.72 8.58
N THR A 116 15.41 -9.05 8.49
CA THR A 116 14.41 -9.85 9.21
C THR A 116 14.58 -9.64 10.70
N GLU A 117 15.81 -9.70 11.22
CA GLU A 117 16.10 -9.44 12.63
C GLU A 117 15.82 -7.98 13.02
N LEU A 118 16.17 -7.02 12.15
CA LEU A 118 15.91 -5.60 12.39
C LEU A 118 14.41 -5.32 12.50
N PHE A 119 13.59 -6.01 11.70
CA PHE A 119 12.14 -5.87 11.75
C PHE A 119 11.47 -6.87 12.69
N ALA A 120 12.17 -7.91 13.14
CA ALA A 120 11.77 -8.79 14.23
C ALA A 120 11.86 -7.99 15.54
N GLY A 121 10.73 -7.83 16.21
CA GLY A 121 10.64 -7.00 17.40
C GLY A 121 9.25 -7.02 17.98
N SER A 122 9.16 -6.73 19.28
CA SER A 122 7.98 -6.90 20.14
C SER A 122 6.70 -6.22 19.66
N ASP A 123 6.79 -5.23 18.77
CA ASP A 123 5.64 -4.52 18.23
C ASP A 123 5.50 -4.79 16.72
N ASP A 124 4.65 -5.76 16.40
CA ASP A 124 4.25 -6.04 15.01
C ASP A 124 3.22 -5.05 14.47
N HIS A 125 2.67 -4.19 15.34
CA HIS A 125 1.62 -3.23 14.98
C HIS A 125 2.19 -1.85 14.63
N VAL A 126 1.95 -1.42 13.39
CA VAL A 126 2.08 -0.03 12.96
C VAL A 126 0.72 0.64 13.10
N HIS A 127 0.57 1.51 14.08
CA HIS A 127 -0.66 2.26 14.29
C HIS A 127 -0.79 3.43 13.32
N VAL A 128 -1.95 3.51 12.70
CA VAL A 128 -2.34 4.57 11.78
C VAL A 128 -3.34 5.48 12.51
N SER A 129 -3.01 6.77 12.64
CA SER A 129 -3.93 7.76 13.20
C SER A 129 -3.94 9.04 12.38
N LYS A 130 -5.04 9.78 12.46
CA LYS A 130 -5.09 11.14 11.92
C LYS A 130 -4.51 12.11 12.94
N ASN A 131 -3.58 12.96 12.50
CA ASN A 131 -3.16 14.08 13.32
C ASN A 131 -4.28 15.13 13.37
N ARG A 132 -4.84 15.36 14.57
CA ARG A 132 -5.91 16.34 14.79
C ARG A 132 -5.56 17.76 14.33
N ARG A 133 -4.27 18.14 14.30
CA ARG A 133 -3.84 19.51 13.97
C ARG A 133 -3.72 19.77 12.47
N ASN A 134 -3.32 18.78 11.68
CA ASN A 134 -2.94 19.00 10.28
C ASN A 134 -3.74 18.13 9.29
N SER A 135 -4.71 17.34 9.75
CA SER A 135 -5.51 16.38 8.97
C SER A 135 -4.71 15.29 8.22
N LYS A 136 -3.37 15.37 8.21
CA LYS A 136 -2.48 14.36 7.63
C LYS A 136 -2.52 13.07 8.43
N VAL A 137 -2.53 11.94 7.74
CA VAL A 137 -2.36 10.64 8.37
C VAL A 137 -0.92 10.54 8.91
N ARG A 138 -0.78 9.93 10.08
CA ARG A 138 0.50 9.56 10.68
C ARG A 138 0.46 8.08 10.99
N SER A 139 1.53 7.40 10.60
CA SER A 139 1.79 6.01 10.96
C SER A 139 2.93 5.98 11.97
N TYR A 140 2.76 5.24 13.05
CA TYR A 140 3.72 5.15 14.15
C TYR A 140 3.61 3.80 14.84
N MET A 141 4.70 3.32 15.44
CA MET A 141 4.65 2.17 16.34
C MET A 141 4.51 2.67 17.78
N ARG A 142 3.81 1.90 18.61
CA ARG A 142 3.74 2.16 20.06
C ARG A 142 4.77 1.25 20.72
N VAL A 143 5.69 1.83 21.47
CA VAL A 143 6.59 1.05 22.31
C VAL A 143 6.00 1.02 23.73
N PRO A 144 5.70 -0.16 24.30
CA PRO A 144 5.25 -0.25 25.68
C PRO A 144 6.41 0.10 26.61
N ILE A 145 6.31 1.21 27.33
CA ILE A 145 7.29 1.56 28.36
C ILE A 145 6.74 1.10 29.72
N PRO A 146 7.51 0.33 30.51
CA PRO A 146 7.13 0.03 31.87
C PRO A 146 7.20 1.31 32.70
N VAL A 147 6.04 1.88 33.04
CA VAL A 147 5.96 3.00 33.97
C VAL A 147 6.21 2.45 35.38
N LYS A 148 7.22 2.98 36.08
CA LYS A 148 7.61 2.47 37.41
C LYS A 148 6.65 2.83 38.55
N ILE A 149 5.67 3.73 38.38
CA ILE A 149 4.81 4.19 39.50
C ILE A 149 3.43 4.61 38.96
N GLY A 150 2.36 3.96 39.44
CA GLY A 150 0.97 4.47 39.39
C GLY A 150 0.16 4.20 38.12
N SER A 151 -0.48 3.03 38.06
CA SER A 151 -1.72 2.70 37.30
C SER A 151 -1.91 3.28 35.89
N GLY A 152 -0.93 3.13 34.99
CA GLY A 152 -1.17 3.35 33.57
C GLY A 152 0.08 3.07 32.73
N HIS A 153 -0.05 2.21 31.71
CA HIS A 153 0.93 2.17 30.62
C HIS A 153 0.76 3.43 29.77
N THR A 154 1.63 4.43 29.94
CA THR A 154 1.76 5.49 28.95
C THR A 154 2.59 4.93 27.79
N SER A 155 1.92 4.60 26.68
CA SER A 155 2.63 4.31 25.43
C SER A 155 3.20 5.62 24.90
N ILE A 156 4.53 5.74 24.86
CA ILE A 156 5.17 6.83 24.12
C ILE A 156 5.14 6.44 22.64
N VAL A 157 4.75 7.41 21.80
CA VAL A 157 4.92 7.32 20.36
C VAL A 157 6.40 7.55 20.07
N GLU A 158 7.19 6.49 20.06
CA GLU A 158 8.61 6.64 19.74
C GLU A 158 8.80 6.70 18.22
N PRO A 159 9.53 7.69 17.68
CA PRO A 159 9.95 7.66 16.29
C PRO A 159 10.88 6.46 16.09
N PHE A 160 10.46 5.54 15.24
CA PHE A 160 11.12 4.26 15.01
C PHE A 160 12.57 4.50 14.51
N THR A 161 13.58 4.31 15.35
CA THR A 161 14.99 4.37 14.94
C THR A 161 15.29 3.35 13.84
N ARG A 162 14.56 2.23 13.84
CA ARG A 162 14.63 1.17 12.84
C ARG A 162 14.16 1.59 11.42
N ILE A 163 13.40 2.68 11.22
CA ILE A 163 12.97 3.17 9.87
C ILE A 163 14.08 4.06 9.29
N ALA A 164 15.07 4.45 10.10
CA ALA A 164 16.22 5.19 9.58
C ALA A 164 16.95 4.39 8.49
N ILE A 165 16.84 3.05 8.51
CA ILE A 165 17.41 2.20 7.45
C ILE A 165 16.85 2.50 6.06
N PHE A 166 15.59 2.94 5.96
CA PHE A 166 15.01 3.37 4.67
C PHE A 166 15.72 4.57 4.07
N ARG A 167 16.46 5.34 4.88
CA ARG A 167 17.21 6.52 4.44
C ARG A 167 18.67 6.23 4.14
N ALA A 168 19.14 4.99 4.34
CA ALA A 168 20.55 4.65 4.19
C ALA A 168 21.01 4.73 2.72
N ASN A 169 20.40 3.94 1.83
CA ASN A 169 20.61 4.04 0.38
C ASN A 169 19.42 3.44 -0.40
N ARG A 170 19.43 3.60 -1.74
CA ARG A 170 18.36 3.12 -2.63
C ARG A 170 18.19 1.59 -2.63
N GLN A 171 19.29 0.85 -2.56
CA GLN A 171 19.25 -0.62 -2.58
C GLN A 171 18.65 -1.18 -1.29
N VAL A 172 19.17 -0.75 -0.14
CA VAL A 172 18.64 -1.09 1.19
C VAL A 172 17.19 -0.66 1.28
N HIS A 173 16.83 0.54 0.80
CA HIS A 173 15.43 0.97 0.75
C HIS A 173 14.57 -0.03 -0.04
N ALA A 174 14.97 -0.44 -1.24
CA ALA A 174 14.21 -1.40 -2.04
C ALA A 174 14.06 -2.76 -1.34
N GLU A 175 15.14 -3.31 -0.79
CA GLU A 175 15.16 -4.61 -0.10
C GLU A 175 14.31 -4.57 1.19
N THR A 176 14.47 -3.52 2.00
CA THR A 176 13.79 -3.41 3.30
C THR A 176 12.32 -3.01 3.20
N THR A 177 11.92 -2.25 2.17
CA THR A 177 10.54 -1.78 2.02
C THR A 177 9.57 -2.97 1.90
N ALA A 178 9.86 -3.91 1.01
CA ALA A 178 9.02 -5.10 0.83
C ALA A 178 8.92 -5.94 2.11
N LEU A 179 10.05 -6.08 2.82
CA LEU A 179 10.13 -6.80 4.09
C LEU A 179 9.30 -6.14 5.19
N PHE A 180 9.42 -4.82 5.37
CA PHE A 180 8.69 -4.09 6.39
C PHE A 180 7.17 -4.11 6.16
N TYR A 181 6.72 -3.73 4.95
CA TYR A 181 5.29 -3.69 4.64
C TYR A 181 4.65 -5.09 4.57
N GLY A 182 5.45 -6.11 4.24
CA GLY A 182 5.00 -7.50 4.20
C GLY A 182 4.92 -8.19 5.57
N THR A 183 5.70 -7.75 6.56
CA THR A 183 5.74 -8.38 7.89
C THR A 183 4.84 -7.69 8.90
N LYS A 184 4.70 -6.35 8.82
CA LYS A 184 3.98 -5.58 9.83
C LYS A 184 2.46 -5.57 9.65
N ILE A 185 1.76 -5.45 10.78
CA ILE A 185 0.31 -5.31 10.88
C ILE A 185 -0.02 -3.82 10.94
N PHE A 186 -0.67 -3.29 9.91
CA PHE A 186 -1.09 -1.89 9.92
C PHE A 186 -2.45 -1.78 10.59
N SER A 187 -2.48 -1.16 11.77
CA SER A 187 -3.63 -1.11 12.66
C SER A 187 -4.23 0.29 12.69
N ALA A 188 -5.50 0.43 12.28
CA ALA A 188 -6.21 1.70 12.31
C ALA A 188 -7.43 1.64 13.24
N PRO A 189 -7.73 2.71 14.00
CA PRO A 189 -8.86 2.72 14.90
C PRO A 189 -10.20 2.67 14.16
N THR A 190 -10.26 3.20 12.93
CA THR A 190 -11.49 3.26 12.14
C THR A 190 -11.23 2.93 10.68
N THR A 191 -12.25 2.37 10.00
CA THR A 191 -12.22 2.18 8.54
C THR A 191 -11.88 3.46 7.78
N SER A 192 -12.35 4.63 8.24
CA SER A 192 -12.02 5.91 7.60
C SER A 192 -10.53 6.23 7.71
N SER A 193 -9.90 5.96 8.86
CA SER A 193 -8.46 6.18 9.03
C SER A 193 -7.65 5.25 8.13
N MET A 194 -8.08 3.99 8.02
CA MET A 194 -7.45 3.02 7.13
C MET A 194 -7.58 3.41 5.66
N VAL A 195 -8.76 3.87 5.22
CA VAL A 195 -8.99 4.35 3.85
C VAL A 195 -8.04 5.49 3.49
N ASN A 196 -7.89 6.48 4.38
CA ASN A 196 -6.98 7.61 4.12
C ASN A 196 -5.52 7.15 4.04
N PHE A 197 -5.12 6.21 4.90
CA PHE A 197 -3.77 5.63 4.86
C PHE A 197 -3.49 4.88 3.56
N LEU A 198 -4.41 4.03 3.12
CA LEU A 198 -4.26 3.28 1.87
C LEU A 198 -4.19 4.23 0.66
N HIS A 199 -4.96 5.33 0.66
CA HIS A 199 -4.84 6.35 -0.39
C HIS A 199 -3.49 7.07 -0.37
N GLU A 200 -3.02 7.50 0.81
CA GLU A 200 -1.74 8.20 0.94
C GLU A 200 -0.53 7.32 0.56
N MET A 201 -0.62 5.99 0.79
CA MET A 201 0.42 5.06 0.38
C MET A 201 0.51 4.85 -1.14
N GLY A 202 -0.60 5.04 -1.87
CA GLY A 202 -0.63 4.86 -3.32
C GLY A 202 -0.18 3.45 -3.76
N PRO A 203 0.74 3.33 -4.73
CA PRO A 203 1.17 2.02 -5.26
C PRO A 203 1.83 1.09 -4.23
N ALA A 204 2.39 1.63 -3.15
CA ALA A 204 3.05 0.83 -2.10
C ALA A 204 2.05 -0.05 -1.32
N THR A 205 0.75 0.19 -1.45
CA THR A 205 -0.30 -0.66 -0.85
C THR A 205 -0.23 -2.11 -1.32
N ALA A 206 0.32 -2.37 -2.51
CA ALA A 206 0.54 -3.73 -3.01
C ALA A 206 1.52 -4.55 -2.13
N LEU A 207 2.34 -3.90 -1.31
CA LEU A 207 3.30 -4.58 -0.42
C LEU A 207 2.67 -5.01 0.92
N ILE A 208 1.48 -4.51 1.25
CA ILE A 208 0.82 -4.76 2.53
C ILE A 208 0.22 -6.18 2.54
N ARG A 209 0.54 -6.95 3.59
CA ARG A 209 -0.01 -8.29 3.80
C ARG A 209 -0.96 -8.40 4.98
N ASN A 210 -0.80 -7.55 6.00
CA ASN A 210 -1.57 -7.64 7.23
C ASN A 210 -2.21 -6.29 7.60
N LEU A 211 -3.53 -6.28 7.72
CA LEU A 211 -4.30 -5.13 8.16
C LEU A 211 -5.07 -5.45 9.44
N GLU A 212 -5.25 -4.46 10.29
CA GLU A 212 -6.13 -4.51 11.44
C GLU A 212 -7.00 -3.26 11.49
N VAL A 213 -8.31 -3.43 11.69
CA VAL A 213 -9.23 -2.32 11.86
C VAL A 213 -10.10 -2.55 13.09
N THR A 214 -10.03 -1.61 14.03
CA THR A 214 -10.78 -1.70 15.28
C THR A 214 -12.27 -1.48 15.04
N GLU A 215 -12.68 -0.29 14.56
CA GLU A 215 -14.09 0.07 14.45
C GLU A 215 -14.56 0.27 12.99
N PRO A 216 -15.68 -0.34 12.57
CA PRO A 216 -16.30 -0.02 11.29
C PRO A 216 -17.01 1.34 11.36
N LYS A 217 -16.97 2.11 10.28
CA LYS A 217 -17.76 3.34 10.13
C LYS A 217 -18.62 3.22 8.89
N ARG A 218 -19.94 3.37 9.06
CA ARG A 218 -20.93 3.22 7.98
C ARG A 218 -20.60 4.07 6.75
N THR A 219 -20.07 5.27 6.94
CA THR A 219 -19.73 6.19 5.85
C THR A 219 -18.53 5.75 5.01
N SER A 220 -17.61 4.96 5.57
CA SER A 220 -16.37 4.55 4.89
C SER A 220 -16.24 3.05 4.65
N ILE A 221 -17.15 2.21 5.18
CA ILE A 221 -17.07 0.75 5.03
C ILE A 221 -17.08 0.32 3.56
N GLY A 222 -17.95 0.91 2.73
CA GLY A 222 -18.01 0.60 1.31
C GLY A 222 -16.71 0.95 0.58
N GLN A 223 -16.10 2.09 0.89
CA GLN A 223 -14.82 2.48 0.30
C GLN A 223 -13.66 1.61 0.82
N PHE A 224 -13.68 1.27 2.11
CA PHE A 224 -12.72 0.36 2.72
C PHE A 224 -12.74 -1.01 2.03
N CYS A 225 -13.90 -1.64 1.87
CA CYS A 225 -14.01 -2.93 1.19
C CYS A 225 -13.57 -2.86 -0.28
N LYS A 226 -13.86 -1.74 -0.99
CA LYS A 226 -13.36 -1.51 -2.35
C LYS A 226 -11.84 -1.46 -2.42
N LEU A 227 -11.18 -0.76 -1.47
CA LEU A 227 -9.73 -0.69 -1.42
C LEU A 227 -9.10 -2.03 -1.03
N VAL A 228 -9.65 -2.70 -0.02
CA VAL A 228 -9.19 -4.02 0.43
C VAL A 228 -9.27 -5.06 -0.68
N LYS A 229 -10.36 -5.05 -1.48
CA LYS A 229 -10.47 -5.88 -2.68
C LYS A 229 -9.30 -5.65 -3.66
N GLY A 230 -8.81 -4.42 -3.76
CA GLY A 230 -7.70 -4.03 -4.63
C GLY A 230 -6.30 -4.36 -4.10
N LEU A 231 -6.17 -4.98 -2.93
CA LEU A 231 -4.88 -5.37 -2.35
C LEU A 231 -4.53 -6.80 -2.77
N PRO A 232 -3.60 -7.00 -3.74
CA PRO A 232 -3.35 -8.32 -4.31
C PRO A 232 -2.64 -9.28 -3.34
N ASN A 233 -1.86 -8.74 -2.40
CA ASN A 233 -1.01 -9.52 -1.51
C ASN A 233 -1.55 -9.58 -0.07
N LEU A 234 -2.80 -9.17 0.18
CA LEU A 234 -3.37 -9.18 1.52
C LEU A 234 -3.59 -10.63 1.99
N GLN A 235 -2.93 -11.01 3.09
CA GLN A 235 -2.98 -12.36 3.67
C GLN A 235 -3.82 -12.44 4.94
N SER A 236 -3.90 -11.33 5.69
CA SER A 236 -4.64 -11.28 6.95
C SER A 236 -5.35 -9.94 7.10
N LEU A 237 -6.65 -9.99 7.37
CA LEU A 237 -7.47 -8.86 7.78
C LEU A 237 -8.06 -9.15 9.17
N SER A 238 -7.55 -8.44 10.16
CA SER A 238 -7.98 -8.55 11.55
C SER A 238 -9.03 -7.50 11.88
N LEU A 239 -10.19 -7.93 12.38
CA LEU A 239 -11.33 -7.10 12.76
C LEU A 239 -11.58 -7.27 14.25
N ASN A 240 -11.87 -6.20 14.99
CA ASN A 240 -12.24 -6.33 16.40
C ASN A 240 -13.65 -6.93 16.52
N SER A 241 -13.80 -8.11 17.14
CA SER A 241 -15.09 -8.80 17.25
C SER A 241 -16.16 -7.94 17.94
N ARG A 242 -15.75 -7.17 18.96
CA ARG A 242 -16.64 -6.30 19.74
C ARG A 242 -17.28 -5.21 18.89
N ASP A 243 -16.52 -4.58 18.02
CA ASP A 243 -16.99 -3.41 17.27
C ASP A 243 -17.62 -3.80 15.93
N TRP A 244 -17.24 -4.95 15.37
CA TRP A 244 -17.71 -5.41 14.06
C TRP A 244 -18.96 -6.30 14.13
N VAL A 245 -19.12 -7.08 15.20
CA VAL A 245 -20.13 -8.15 15.26
C VAL A 245 -21.17 -7.92 16.36
N LEU A 246 -20.79 -7.25 17.46
CA LEU A 246 -21.64 -7.16 18.65
C LEU A 246 -22.82 -6.20 18.43
N ARG A 247 -24.03 -6.76 18.51
CA ARG A 247 -25.31 -6.08 18.25
C ARG A 247 -25.71 -5.20 19.46
N GLN A 248 -26.35 -4.05 19.20
CA GLN A 248 -26.90 -3.13 20.21
C GLN A 248 -27.98 -3.71 21.13
N HIS A 249 -28.40 -4.96 20.94
CA HIS A 249 -29.59 -5.55 21.55
C HIS A 249 -29.31 -6.76 22.45
N SER A 250 -28.14 -6.86 23.08
CA SER A 250 -28.17 -7.61 24.34
C SER A 250 -29.01 -6.78 25.31
N GLU A 251 -30.04 -7.36 25.92
CA GLU A 251 -30.79 -6.76 27.06
C GLU A 251 -29.85 -6.38 28.24
N TYR A 252 -28.56 -6.69 28.09
CA TYR A 252 -27.46 -6.40 28.97
C TYR A 252 -26.54 -5.30 28.45
N SER A 253 -26.99 -4.44 27.53
CA SER A 253 -26.24 -3.23 27.14
C SER A 253 -26.10 -2.33 28.37
N VAL A 254 -25.06 -2.55 29.17
CA VAL A 254 -24.76 -1.74 30.37
C VAL A 254 -24.46 -0.29 29.95
N TRP A 255 -24.25 0.00 28.66
CA TRP A 255 -23.83 1.30 28.19
C TRP A 255 -24.55 1.67 26.89
N GLY A 256 -25.52 2.56 27.00
CA GLY A 256 -26.14 3.21 25.85
C GLY A 256 -25.14 4.13 25.16
N TYR A 257 -24.53 3.65 24.09
CA TYR A 257 -23.96 4.50 23.05
C TYR A 257 -24.22 3.85 21.69
N HIS A 258 -25.01 4.55 20.88
CA HIS A 258 -25.25 4.14 19.51
C HIS A 258 -23.99 4.31 18.64
N SER A 259 -23.73 3.41 17.70
CA SER A 259 -24.00 3.71 16.28
C SER A 259 -23.67 2.50 15.39
N TRP A 260 -24.70 1.91 14.80
CA TRP A 260 -24.64 0.97 13.66
C TRP A 260 -23.84 -0.32 13.86
N THR A 261 -24.53 -1.45 14.01
CA THR A 261 -23.95 -2.79 14.04
C THR A 261 -24.28 -3.51 12.74
N MET A 262 -23.29 -4.11 12.09
CA MET A 262 -23.54 -4.91 10.88
C MET A 262 -24.09 -6.27 11.24
N THR A 263 -25.09 -6.72 10.50
CA THR A 263 -25.50 -8.13 10.54
C THR A 263 -24.42 -9.01 9.90
N VAL A 264 -24.39 -10.30 10.27
CA VAL A 264 -23.51 -11.29 9.61
C VAL A 264 -23.69 -11.30 8.09
N LYS A 265 -24.93 -11.14 7.62
CA LYS A 265 -25.26 -11.06 6.19
C LYS A 265 -24.66 -9.82 5.52
N GLU A 266 -24.72 -8.66 6.17
CA GLU A 266 -24.09 -7.44 5.65
C GLU A 266 -22.55 -7.57 5.62
N LEU A 267 -21.95 -8.12 6.67
CA LEU A 267 -20.50 -8.38 6.70
C LEU A 267 -20.09 -9.28 5.54
N HIS A 268 -20.84 -10.36 5.34
CA HIS A 268 -20.62 -11.30 4.26
C HIS A 268 -20.71 -10.59 2.90
N ALA A 269 -21.80 -9.88 2.63
CA ALA A 269 -21.98 -9.13 1.38
C ALA A 269 -20.83 -8.14 1.09
N HIS A 270 -20.29 -7.49 2.13
CA HIS A 270 -19.19 -6.55 1.98
C HIS A 270 -17.83 -7.21 1.70
N PHE A 271 -17.56 -8.38 2.29
CA PHE A 271 -16.25 -9.04 2.20
C PHE A 271 -16.16 -10.14 1.14
N MET A 272 -17.28 -10.73 0.69
CA MET A 272 -17.26 -11.75 -0.35
C MET A 272 -16.54 -11.32 -1.64
N PRO A 273 -16.72 -10.09 -2.16
CA PRO A 273 -15.98 -9.65 -3.35
C PRO A 273 -14.45 -9.62 -3.17
N PHE A 274 -13.98 -9.41 -1.94
CA PHE A 274 -12.57 -9.49 -1.59
C PHE A 274 -12.13 -10.95 -1.48
N LEU A 275 -12.89 -11.81 -0.81
CA LEU A 275 -12.56 -13.23 -0.63
C LEU A 275 -12.51 -13.98 -1.95
N HIS A 276 -13.43 -13.74 -2.88
CA HIS A 276 -13.33 -14.28 -4.24
C HIS A 276 -12.06 -13.81 -4.97
N ASN A 277 -11.58 -12.60 -4.71
CA ASN A 277 -10.32 -12.14 -5.30
C ASN A 277 -9.12 -12.90 -4.70
N VAL A 278 -9.14 -13.17 -3.40
CA VAL A 278 -8.10 -13.99 -2.75
C VAL A 278 -8.16 -15.43 -3.24
N GLN A 279 -9.35 -16.01 -3.42
CA GLN A 279 -9.53 -17.38 -3.94
C GLN A 279 -8.88 -17.59 -5.32
N LYS A 280 -8.82 -16.56 -6.16
CA LYS A 280 -8.09 -16.61 -7.44
C LYS A 280 -6.60 -16.90 -7.26
N SER A 281 -6.01 -16.47 -6.15
CA SER A 281 -4.60 -16.70 -5.82
C SER A 281 -4.37 -17.89 -4.88
N GLN A 282 -5.40 -18.32 -4.14
CA GLN A 282 -5.34 -19.40 -3.16
C GLN A 282 -6.53 -20.35 -3.36
N GLN A 283 -6.28 -21.56 -3.86
CA GLN A 283 -7.34 -22.55 -4.11
C GLN A 283 -7.95 -23.14 -2.83
N ASP A 284 -7.22 -23.10 -1.72
CA ASP A 284 -7.65 -23.69 -0.45
C ASP A 284 -8.69 -22.80 0.25
N ILE A 285 -9.98 -23.18 0.14
CA ILE A 285 -11.12 -22.47 0.75
C ILE A 285 -10.92 -22.25 2.26
N GLN A 286 -10.32 -23.22 2.96
CA GLN A 286 -10.10 -23.12 4.41
C GLN A 286 -9.03 -22.08 4.74
N LYS A 287 -8.03 -21.88 3.87
CA LYS A 287 -7.08 -20.77 4.02
C LYS A 287 -7.74 -19.43 3.71
N VAL A 288 -8.54 -19.36 2.65
CA VAL A 288 -9.26 -18.13 2.24
C VAL A 288 -10.23 -17.67 3.33
N SER A 289 -11.00 -18.58 3.94
CA SER A 289 -11.95 -18.25 5.00
C SER A 289 -11.26 -17.72 6.28
N ARG A 290 -9.98 -18.09 6.50
CA ARG A 290 -9.16 -17.63 7.63
C ARG A 290 -8.42 -16.32 7.39
N VAL A 291 -8.50 -15.76 6.19
CA VAL A 291 -7.90 -14.44 5.88
C VAL A 291 -8.55 -13.37 6.75
N ILE A 292 -9.87 -13.43 6.95
CA ILE A 292 -10.58 -12.53 7.86
C ILE A 292 -10.59 -13.14 9.26
N LYS A 293 -9.93 -12.46 10.19
CA LYS A 293 -9.80 -12.88 11.59
C LYS A 293 -10.55 -11.91 12.47
N PHE A 294 -11.33 -12.43 13.41
CA PHE A 294 -11.92 -11.61 14.45
C PHE A 294 -11.04 -11.71 15.69
N ILE A 295 -10.42 -10.59 16.08
CA ILE A 295 -9.64 -10.50 17.30
C ILE A 295 -10.62 -10.32 18.45
N ASN A 296 -10.77 -11.36 19.25
CA ASN A 296 -11.37 -11.26 20.57
C ASN A 296 -10.35 -10.59 21.49
N VAL A 297 -10.63 -9.36 21.91
CA VAL A 297 -9.83 -8.71 22.97
C VAL A 297 -10.19 -9.37 24.29
N SER A 298 -9.69 -10.59 24.51
CA SER A 298 -9.95 -11.46 25.66
C SER A 298 -9.69 -10.77 27.00
N ASN A 299 -8.84 -9.75 27.00
CA ASN A 299 -8.42 -9.02 28.19
C ASN A 299 -9.24 -7.76 28.44
N ASN A 300 -10.06 -7.30 27.49
CA ASN A 300 -10.96 -6.15 27.72
C ASN A 300 -12.41 -6.60 27.71
N CYS A 301 -12.72 -7.68 28.44
CA CYS A 301 -14.07 -7.74 28.97
C CYS A 301 -14.26 -6.48 29.82
N PRO A 302 -15.24 -5.61 29.52
CA PRO A 302 -15.52 -4.42 30.32
C PRO A 302 -15.99 -4.74 31.75
N CYS A 303 -16.07 -6.02 32.11
CA CYS A 303 -16.24 -6.51 33.47
C CYS A 303 -14.95 -6.49 34.32
N GLN A 304 -13.77 -6.26 33.73
CA GLN A 304 -12.53 -6.09 34.48
C GLN A 304 -12.65 -4.91 35.45
N GLY A 305 -12.56 -5.20 36.76
CA GLY A 305 -12.57 -4.21 37.84
C GLY A 305 -13.84 -4.18 38.71
N TYR A 306 -14.90 -4.93 38.37
CA TYR A 306 -16.11 -5.00 39.19
C TYR A 306 -16.58 -6.44 39.38
N ASP A 307 -16.28 -6.99 40.56
CA ASP A 307 -16.42 -8.41 40.86
C ASP A 307 -17.82 -8.75 41.39
N THR A 308 -18.83 -8.67 40.52
CA THR A 308 -20.16 -9.24 40.83
C THR A 308 -20.44 -10.43 39.93
N GLU A 309 -20.97 -11.50 40.51
CA GLU A 309 -21.27 -12.77 39.84
C GLU A 309 -22.19 -12.58 38.62
N ASN A 310 -23.13 -11.62 38.70
CA ASN A 310 -24.03 -11.24 37.62
C ASN A 310 -23.29 -10.59 36.41
N LYS A 311 -22.11 -9.99 36.59
CA LYS A 311 -21.32 -9.43 35.48
C LYS A 311 -20.46 -10.50 34.79
N ARG A 312 -19.96 -11.48 35.53
CA ARG A 312 -19.23 -12.63 34.96
C ARG A 312 -20.13 -13.45 34.04
N SER A 313 -21.37 -13.72 34.46
CA SER A 313 -22.34 -14.44 33.62
C SER A 313 -22.69 -13.68 32.33
N LYS A 314 -22.89 -12.34 32.41
CA LYS A 314 -23.12 -11.48 31.24
C LYS A 314 -21.93 -11.46 30.27
N CYS A 315 -20.70 -11.40 30.80
CA CYS A 315 -19.49 -11.51 29.98
C CYS A 315 -19.43 -12.84 29.23
N ARG A 316 -19.67 -13.95 29.94
CA ARG A 316 -19.63 -15.28 29.33
C ARG A 316 -20.64 -15.39 28.19
N LYS A 317 -21.89 -14.96 28.42
CA LYS A 317 -22.94 -14.92 27.38
C LYS A 317 -22.53 -14.06 26.18
N SER A 318 -22.01 -12.85 26.42
CA SER A 318 -21.56 -11.98 25.32
C SER A 318 -20.41 -12.57 24.52
N LYS A 319 -19.50 -13.30 25.18
CA LYS A 319 -18.43 -14.03 24.51
C LYS A 319 -18.97 -15.18 23.65
N GLU A 320 -19.87 -15.99 24.22
CA GLU A 320 -20.56 -17.07 23.50
C GLU A 320 -21.32 -16.54 22.27
N GLU A 321 -22.00 -15.40 22.40
CA GLU A 321 -22.69 -14.72 21.29
C GLU A 321 -21.70 -14.24 20.20
N MET A 322 -20.57 -13.64 20.58
CA MET A 322 -19.54 -13.19 19.63
C MET A 322 -18.90 -14.37 18.90
N ASP A 323 -18.57 -15.44 19.62
CA ASP A 323 -17.98 -16.64 19.06
C ASP A 323 -18.97 -17.32 18.10
N GLY A 324 -20.25 -17.42 18.50
CA GLY A 324 -21.33 -17.95 17.65
C GLY A 324 -21.57 -17.14 16.37
N MET A 325 -21.55 -15.81 16.45
CA MET A 325 -21.68 -14.97 15.25
C MET A 325 -20.44 -15.03 14.34
N THR A 326 -19.24 -15.10 14.92
CA THR A 326 -17.99 -15.27 14.17
C THR A 326 -17.99 -16.60 13.42
N GLU A 327 -18.45 -17.67 14.08
CA GLU A 327 -18.56 -18.98 13.46
C GLU A 327 -19.66 -19.02 12.39
N SER A 328 -20.81 -18.40 12.64
CA SER A 328 -21.87 -18.25 11.64
C SER A 328 -21.38 -17.50 10.40
N PHE A 329 -20.58 -16.46 10.56
CA PHE A 329 -19.96 -15.73 9.45
C PHE A 329 -18.98 -16.61 8.66
N ARG A 330 -18.15 -17.40 9.35
CA ARG A 330 -17.22 -18.33 8.70
C ARG A 330 -17.94 -19.41 7.91
N LEU A 331 -18.96 -20.03 8.48
CA LEU A 331 -19.78 -21.04 7.81
C LEU A 331 -20.42 -20.46 6.54
N LEU A 332 -20.96 -19.25 6.62
CA LEU A 332 -21.56 -18.57 5.48
C LEU A 332 -20.52 -18.26 4.38
N ILE A 333 -19.29 -17.89 4.75
CA ILE A 333 -18.19 -17.72 3.79
C ILE A 333 -17.86 -19.04 3.10
N VAL A 334 -17.62 -20.10 3.89
CA VAL A 334 -17.21 -21.41 3.36
C VAL A 334 -18.27 -21.93 2.38
N GLN A 335 -19.54 -21.90 2.80
CA GLN A 335 -20.65 -22.30 1.95
C GLN A 335 -20.68 -21.50 0.64
N SER A 336 -20.57 -20.17 0.68
CA SER A 336 -20.59 -19.34 -0.54
C SER A 336 -19.36 -19.54 -1.44
N LEU A 337 -18.21 -19.91 -0.87
CA LEU A 337 -17.01 -20.21 -1.66
C LEU A 337 -17.08 -21.59 -2.31
N GLU A 338 -17.66 -22.59 -1.63
CA GLU A 338 -17.93 -23.93 -2.16
C GLU A 338 -18.97 -23.87 -3.29
N GLU A 339 -20.10 -23.19 -3.06
CA GLU A 339 -21.13 -22.97 -4.09
C GLU A 339 -20.57 -22.28 -5.35
N ALA A 340 -19.66 -21.32 -5.17
CA ALA A 340 -19.01 -20.66 -6.29
C ALA A 340 -18.01 -21.56 -7.02
N GLU A 341 -17.30 -22.45 -6.32
CA GLU A 341 -16.38 -23.40 -6.93
C GLU A 341 -17.14 -24.48 -7.73
N ASP A 342 -18.23 -25.01 -7.17
CA ASP A 342 -19.07 -26.00 -7.84
C ASP A 342 -19.75 -25.42 -9.08
N ALA A 343 -20.23 -24.18 -9.02
CA ALA A 343 -20.77 -23.49 -10.18
C ALA A 343 -19.73 -23.27 -11.29
N LEU A 344 -18.46 -23.04 -10.93
CA LEU A 344 -17.36 -22.93 -11.89
C LEU A 344 -17.01 -24.29 -12.53
N LYS A 345 -17.04 -25.38 -11.75
CA LYS A 345 -16.83 -26.74 -12.27
C LYS A 345 -17.94 -27.15 -13.24
N GLU A 346 -19.19 -26.93 -12.86
CA GLU A 346 -20.35 -27.24 -13.72
C GLU A 346 -20.33 -26.40 -15.02
N ALA A 347 -19.93 -25.12 -14.94
CA ALA A 347 -19.77 -24.29 -16.13
C ALA A 347 -18.66 -24.82 -17.07
N ALA A 348 -17.53 -25.26 -16.51
CA ALA A 348 -16.43 -25.83 -17.27
C ALA A 348 -16.81 -27.17 -17.93
N GLU A 349 -17.55 -28.03 -17.23
CA GLU A 349 -18.07 -29.28 -17.78
C GLU A 349 -18.99 -29.02 -18.98
N ARG A 350 -19.95 -28.09 -18.84
CA ARG A 350 -20.84 -27.70 -19.95
C ARG A 350 -20.10 -27.11 -21.15
N GLU A 351 -19.02 -26.36 -20.94
CA GLU A 351 -18.18 -25.86 -22.04
C GLU A 351 -17.38 -26.99 -22.71
N SER A 352 -16.92 -27.97 -21.93
CA SER A 352 -16.23 -29.15 -22.44
C SER A 352 -17.16 -30.05 -23.29
N GLU A 353 -18.42 -30.17 -22.91
CA GLU A 353 -19.42 -30.92 -23.68
C GLU A 353 -19.77 -30.20 -24.99
N LYS A 354 -19.95 -28.88 -24.94
CA LYS A 354 -20.16 -28.07 -26.16
C LYS A 354 -19.01 -28.18 -27.13
N THR A 355 -17.78 -28.16 -26.64
CA THR A 355 -16.59 -28.30 -27.50
C THR A 355 -16.47 -29.71 -28.08
N LYS A 356 -16.84 -30.76 -27.33
CA LYS A 356 -16.92 -32.12 -27.87
C LYS A 356 -17.96 -32.24 -28.99
N MET A 357 -19.16 -31.71 -28.80
CA MET A 357 -20.20 -31.72 -29.84
C MET A 357 -19.74 -31.03 -31.13
N VAL A 358 -19.07 -29.87 -31.01
CA VAL A 358 -18.54 -29.16 -32.18
C VAL A 358 -17.45 -29.96 -32.89
N VAL A 359 -16.63 -30.71 -32.16
CA VAL A 359 -15.63 -31.60 -32.77
C VAL A 359 -16.28 -32.80 -33.45
N GLU A 360 -17.30 -33.40 -32.84
CA GLU A 360 -18.08 -34.50 -33.45
C GLU A 360 -18.80 -34.03 -34.73
N ASP A 361 -19.34 -32.81 -34.75
CA ASP A 361 -19.94 -32.21 -35.95
C ASP A 361 -18.92 -31.94 -37.07
N LEU A 362 -17.64 -31.73 -36.74
CA LEU A 362 -16.56 -31.54 -37.72
C LEU A 362 -15.99 -32.87 -38.25
N ASP A 363 -16.03 -33.93 -37.43
CA ASP A 363 -15.62 -35.29 -37.80
C ASP A 363 -16.74 -36.09 -38.49
N ASP A 364 -17.93 -35.49 -38.70
CA ASP A 364 -18.98 -36.06 -39.53
C ASP A 364 -18.60 -35.98 -41.02
N PHE A 365 -17.79 -36.95 -41.46
CA PHE A 365 -17.36 -37.15 -42.85
C PHE A 365 -18.50 -37.61 -43.78
N SER A 366 -19.77 -37.52 -43.40
CA SER A 366 -20.91 -37.88 -44.26
C SER A 366 -20.97 -37.09 -45.59
N TYR A 367 -20.26 -35.97 -45.70
CA TYR A 367 -20.07 -35.25 -46.98
C TYR A 367 -19.07 -35.91 -47.94
N LEU A 368 -18.28 -36.90 -47.49
CA LEU A 368 -17.42 -37.73 -48.33
C LEU A 368 -18.14 -38.96 -48.88
N ASP A 369 -19.39 -39.21 -48.47
CA ASP A 369 -20.19 -40.26 -49.07
C ASP A 369 -20.43 -39.94 -50.55
N PRO A 370 -20.16 -40.90 -51.46
CA PRO A 370 -20.27 -40.66 -52.89
C PRO A 370 -21.71 -40.27 -53.24
N ALA A 371 -21.87 -39.05 -53.78
CA ALA A 371 -23.16 -38.54 -54.20
C ALA A 371 -23.87 -39.57 -55.12
N PRO A 372 -25.16 -39.85 -54.89
CA PRO A 372 -25.90 -40.81 -55.70
C PRO A 372 -25.84 -40.38 -57.16
N ALA A 373 -25.41 -41.31 -58.02
CA ALA A 373 -25.23 -41.05 -59.43
C ALA A 373 -26.52 -40.44 -60.03
N PRO A 374 -26.45 -39.31 -60.75
CA PRO A 374 -27.63 -38.67 -61.30
C PRO A 374 -28.36 -39.66 -62.22
N GLU A 375 -29.66 -39.87 -61.94
CA GLU A 375 -30.53 -40.68 -62.79
C GLU A 375 -30.41 -40.21 -64.24
N ARG A 376 -30.02 -41.14 -65.12
CA ARG A 376 -29.99 -40.94 -66.57
C ARG A 376 -31.42 -40.65 -67.03
N ARG A 377 -31.80 -39.37 -67.10
CA ARG A 377 -32.98 -38.95 -67.85
C ARG A 377 -32.80 -39.37 -69.30
N ASP A 378 -33.74 -40.17 -69.79
CA ASP A 378 -33.88 -40.58 -71.18
C ASP A 378 -33.71 -39.39 -72.11
N THR A 379 -32.57 -39.33 -72.79
CA THR A 379 -32.33 -38.39 -73.88
C THR A 379 -33.13 -38.87 -75.08
N GLY A 380 -34.39 -38.44 -75.13
CA GLY A 380 -35.34 -38.71 -76.21
C GLY A 380 -34.74 -38.39 -77.58
N ARG A 381 -34.37 -39.45 -78.31
CA ARG A 381 -33.90 -39.40 -79.69
C ARG A 381 -35.05 -38.92 -80.60
N PRO A 382 -34.92 -37.82 -81.35
CA PRO A 382 -36.02 -37.32 -82.18
C PRO A 382 -36.31 -38.26 -83.36
N LYS A 383 -37.58 -38.65 -83.55
CA LYS A 383 -38.05 -39.39 -84.73
C LYS A 383 -37.90 -38.52 -85.98
N ARG A 384 -37.14 -38.98 -86.98
CA ARG A 384 -37.07 -38.38 -88.32
C ARG A 384 -38.46 -38.41 -88.99
N ARG A 385 -38.99 -37.23 -89.34
CA ARG A 385 -40.15 -37.09 -90.24
C ARG A 385 -39.69 -37.31 -91.68
N ALA A 386 -40.43 -38.15 -92.39
CA ALA A 386 -40.29 -38.38 -93.81
C ALA A 386 -40.61 -37.09 -94.59
N VAL A 387 -39.72 -36.74 -95.52
CA VAL A 387 -39.94 -35.69 -96.52
C VAL A 387 -40.79 -36.30 -97.63
N ALA A 388 -42.01 -35.78 -97.81
CA ALA A 388 -42.84 -36.09 -98.96
C ALA A 388 -42.50 -35.13 -100.10
N GLU A 389 -42.10 -35.68 -101.24
CA GLU A 389 -42.03 -35.00 -102.52
C GLU A 389 -43.43 -34.68 -103.07
N LYS A 390 -43.55 -33.50 -103.71
CA LYS A 390 -44.39 -33.13 -104.87
C LYS A 390 -44.37 -31.60 -104.95
N ARG A 391 -44.15 -30.92 -106.07
CA ARG A 391 -44.16 -31.30 -107.48
C ARG A 391 -43.40 -30.24 -108.27
#